data_AF-A0A7X7JPA7-F1
#
_entry.id   AF-A0A7X7JPA7-F1
#
_cell.length_a   1.000
_cell.length_b   1.000
_cell.length_c   1.000
_cell.angle_alpha   90.00
_cell.angle_beta   90.00
_cell.angle_gamma   90.00
#
_symmetry.space_group_name_H-M   'P 1'
#
loop_
_entity.id
_entity.type
_entity.pdbx_description
1 polymer ?
#
loop_
_entity_poly.entity_id
_entity_poly.type
_entity_poly.pdbx_seq_one_letter_code
_entity_poly.pdbx_strand_id
1 'polypeptide(L)'
;MSQSFIREVILMHIKIPQIAVPDFWLGNLGKVESYLRRRLVKGQRSSFGTSTFGYDLHLVEYPNEGAVKLMVIGGTHGHEPTGVASVMKLIHLLETG
;
A
#
# COMPACT_ATOMS: atom_id res chain seq x y z
N MET A 1 10.54 -9.92 -38.24
CA MET A 1 9.80 -9.62 -37.00
C MET A 1 8.80 -8.52 -37.30
N SER A 2 7.51 -8.84 -37.33
CA SER A 2 6.49 -7.91 -37.83
C SER A 2 6.20 -6.82 -36.80
N GLN A 3 5.97 -5.60 -37.28
CA GLN A 3 5.56 -4.45 -36.46
C GLN A 3 4.21 -4.66 -35.74
N SER A 4 3.53 -5.77 -35.99
CA SER A 4 2.27 -6.15 -35.33
C SER A 4 2.48 -6.54 -33.87
N PHE A 5 3.59 -7.21 -33.54
CA PHE A 5 3.84 -7.69 -32.17
C PHE A 5 4.16 -6.54 -31.18
N ILE A 6 4.72 -5.44 -31.69
CA ILE A 6 5.06 -4.26 -30.87
C ILE A 6 3.81 -3.41 -30.57
N ARG A 7 2.74 -3.53 -31.36
CA ARG A 7 1.49 -2.76 -31.14
C ARG A 7 0.59 -3.35 -30.06
N GLU A 8 0.63 -4.65 -29.82
CA GLU A 8 -0.19 -5.27 -28.76
C GLU A 8 0.28 -4.90 -27.34
N VAL A 9 1.57 -4.58 -27.17
CA VAL A 9 2.14 -4.21 -25.86
C VAL A 9 1.78 -2.76 -25.45
N ILE A 10 1.32 -1.91 -26.37
CA ILE A 10 1.20 -0.45 -26.15
C ILE A 10 -0.22 0.00 -25.71
N LEU A 11 -1.22 -0.89 -25.62
CA LEU A 11 -2.58 -0.47 -25.26
C LEU A 11 -3.27 -1.33 -24.18
N MET A 12 -2.54 -1.79 -23.16
CA MET A 12 -3.20 -1.96 -21.86
C MET A 12 -3.50 -0.55 -21.33
N HIS A 13 -4.67 -0.03 -21.68
CA HIS A 13 -5.28 1.12 -20.99
C HIS A 13 -5.54 0.68 -19.55
N ILE A 14 -4.51 0.75 -18.71
CA ILE A 14 -4.67 0.65 -17.27
C ILE A 14 -5.56 1.82 -16.91
N LYS A 15 -6.84 1.54 -16.67
CA LYS A 15 -7.75 2.51 -16.10
C LYS A 15 -7.23 2.81 -14.70
N ILE A 16 -6.42 3.85 -14.57
CA ILE A 16 -5.97 4.32 -13.27
C ILE A 16 -7.20 4.92 -12.60
N PRO A 17 -7.75 4.27 -11.56
CA PRO A 17 -8.94 4.79 -10.91
C PRO A 17 -8.58 6.16 -10.31
N GLN A 18 -9.34 7.18 -10.68
CA GLN A 18 -9.20 8.54 -10.14
C GLN A 18 -9.82 8.55 -8.74
N ILE A 19 -9.09 7.95 -7.80
CA ILE A 19 -9.51 7.86 -6.41
C ILE A 19 -8.99 9.09 -5.69
N ALA A 20 -9.86 9.76 -4.94
CA ALA A 20 -9.50 10.86 -4.07
C ALA A 20 -8.65 10.33 -2.89
N VAL A 21 -7.36 10.14 -3.13
CA VAL A 21 -6.38 9.90 -2.06
C VAL A 21 -6.00 11.25 -1.48
N PRO A 22 -5.95 11.43 -0.15
CA PRO A 22 -5.48 12.67 0.46
C PRO A 22 -4.15 13.13 -0.16
N ASP A 23 -4.07 14.43 -0.49
CA ASP A 23 -2.88 15.03 -1.12
C ASP A 23 -1.60 14.72 -0.33
N PHE A 24 -1.72 14.69 1.00
CA PHE A 24 -0.65 14.30 1.90
C PHE A 24 -1.15 13.34 2.99
N TRP A 25 -0.32 12.34 3.31
CA TRP A 25 -0.43 11.57 4.53
C TRP A 25 0.68 12.02 5.46
N LEU A 26 0.33 12.48 6.66
CA LEU A 26 1.33 12.66 7.71
C LEU A 26 1.68 11.27 8.23
N GLY A 27 2.90 10.80 7.92
CA GLY A 27 3.47 9.53 8.37
C GLY A 27 3.77 9.50 9.88
N ASN A 28 2.84 9.98 10.70
CA ASN A 28 2.95 9.87 12.15
C ASN A 28 2.35 8.55 12.62
N LEU A 29 2.99 7.95 13.62
CA LEU A 29 2.66 6.61 14.11
C LEU A 29 1.19 6.49 14.55
N GLY A 30 0.70 7.44 15.35
CA GLY A 30 -0.68 7.40 15.87
C GLY A 30 -1.77 7.53 14.81
N LYS A 31 -1.55 8.26 13.72
CA LYS A 31 -2.49 8.37 12.58
C LYS A 31 -2.48 7.10 11.75
N VAL A 32 -1.31 6.50 11.54
CA VAL A 32 -1.18 5.18 10.91
C VAL A 32 -1.97 4.16 11.70
N GLU A 33 -1.70 4.02 13.00
CA GLU A 33 -2.41 3.10 13.89
C GLU A 33 -3.91 3.35 13.89
N SER A 34 -4.34 4.61 14.04
CA SER A 34 -5.75 4.96 14.04
C SER A 34 -6.44 4.63 12.72
N TYR A 35 -5.76 4.77 11.58
CA TYR A 35 -6.31 4.40 10.29
C TYR A 35 -6.46 2.89 10.19
N LEU A 36 -5.37 2.14 10.41
CA LEU A 36 -5.36 0.69 10.31
C LEU A 36 -6.39 0.03 11.24
N ARG A 37 -6.66 0.64 12.41
CA ARG A 37 -7.67 0.14 13.36
C ARG A 37 -9.11 0.46 12.96
N ARG A 38 -9.36 1.63 12.35
CA ARG A 38 -10.74 2.17 12.20
C ARG A 38 -11.25 2.21 10.77
N ARG A 39 -10.36 2.12 9.78
CA ARG A 39 -10.66 2.34 8.36
C ARG A 39 -10.26 1.18 7.46
N LEU A 40 -9.53 0.20 7.98
CA LEU A 40 -9.20 -1.02 7.24
C LEU A 40 -10.41 -1.96 7.27
N VAL A 41 -10.99 -2.22 6.08
CA VAL A 41 -12.18 -3.07 5.90
C VAL A 41 -11.85 -4.24 4.97
N LYS A 42 -11.15 -3.99 3.86
CA LYS A 42 -10.80 -5.02 2.85
C LYS A 42 -9.51 -5.76 3.22
N GLY A 43 -8.49 -5.03 3.68
CA GLY A 43 -7.20 -5.60 4.06
C GLY A 43 -7.25 -6.39 5.37
N GLN A 44 -6.51 -7.49 5.43
CA GLN A 44 -6.32 -8.28 6.65
C GLN A 44 -5.12 -7.76 7.42
N ARG A 45 -5.33 -7.33 8.66
CA ARG A 45 -4.27 -6.82 9.54
C ARG A 45 -3.72 -7.92 10.44
N SER A 46 -2.40 -8.01 10.52
CA SER A 46 -1.68 -8.80 11.50
C SER A 46 -0.46 -8.02 12.04
N SER A 47 0.20 -8.57 13.06
CA SER A 47 1.49 -8.06 13.56
C SER A 47 2.57 -9.03 13.13
N PHE A 48 3.62 -8.52 12.47
CA PHE A 48 4.81 -9.31 12.12
C PHE A 48 5.75 -9.48 13.31
N GLY A 49 5.70 -8.56 14.27
CA GLY A 49 6.56 -8.55 15.45
C GLY A 49 6.49 -7.21 16.17
N THR A 50 7.45 -6.97 17.06
CA THR A 50 7.50 -5.77 17.89
C THR A 50 8.85 -5.07 17.72
N SER A 51 8.83 -3.75 17.63
CA SER A 51 10.05 -2.91 17.62
C SER A 51 10.74 -2.92 18.99
N THR A 52 11.99 -2.42 19.03
CA THR A 52 12.77 -2.28 20.28
C THR A 52 12.06 -1.49 21.38
N PHE A 53 11.15 -0.58 21.01
CA PHE A 53 10.39 0.25 21.95
C PHE A 53 8.98 -0.29 22.26
N GLY A 54 8.66 -1.52 21.83
CA GLY A 54 7.37 -2.13 22.13
C GLY A 54 6.23 -1.81 21.15
N TYR A 55 6.50 -1.07 20.06
CA TYR A 55 5.48 -0.80 19.04
C TYR A 55 5.30 -1.97 18.08
N ASP A 56 4.06 -2.27 17.68
CA ASP A 56 3.74 -3.30 16.69
C ASP A 56 4.29 -2.96 15.30
N LEU A 57 4.88 -3.97 14.64
CA LEU A 57 5.21 -3.94 13.22
C LEU A 57 4.00 -4.43 12.44
N HIS A 58 3.23 -3.50 11.90
CA HIS A 58 1.98 -3.82 11.21
C HIS A 58 2.22 -4.48 9.84
N LEU A 59 1.50 -5.56 9.59
CA LEU A 59 1.36 -6.17 8.28
C LEU A 59 -0.10 -6.04 7.82
N VAL A 60 -0.30 -5.65 6.56
CA VAL A 60 -1.61 -5.58 5.93
C VAL A 60 -1.55 -6.39 4.64
N GLU A 61 -2.40 -7.41 4.55
CA GLU A 61 -2.49 -8.28 3.39
C GLU A 61 -3.80 -8.05 2.63
N TYR A 62 -3.70 -7.93 1.31
CA TYR A 62 -4.84 -7.98 0.39
C TYR A 62 -4.75 -9.29 -0.41
N PRO A 63 -5.42 -10.36 0.05
CA PRO A 63 -5.25 -11.69 -0.54
C PRO A 63 -5.86 -11.75 -1.95
N ASN A 64 -5.13 -12.37 -2.87
CA ASN A 64 -5.61 -12.71 -4.21
C ASN A 64 -4.98 -14.05 -4.62
N GLU A 65 -5.77 -15.12 -4.60
CA GLU A 65 -5.29 -16.48 -4.87
C GLU A 65 -4.77 -16.63 -6.30
N GLY A 66 -3.65 -17.33 -6.46
CA GLY A 66 -3.02 -17.54 -7.77
C GLY A 66 -2.27 -16.34 -8.34
N ALA A 67 -2.31 -15.17 -7.69
CA ALA A 67 -1.54 -14.00 -8.10
C ALA A 67 -0.11 -13.99 -7.53
N VAL A 68 0.82 -13.35 -8.25
CA VAL A 68 2.16 -13.06 -7.72
C VAL A 68 2.05 -12.13 -6.51
N LYS A 69 2.73 -12.46 -5.42
CA LYS A 69 2.76 -11.62 -4.21
C LYS A 69 3.71 -10.45 -4.39
N LEU A 70 3.20 -9.23 -4.18
CA LEU A 70 3.99 -8.00 -4.10
C LEU A 70 4.04 -7.54 -2.64
N MET A 71 5.23 -7.26 -2.14
CA MET A 71 5.45 -6.69 -0.81
C MET A 71 6.00 -5.27 -0.95
N VAL A 72 5.41 -4.33 -0.22
CA VAL A 72 5.87 -2.94 -0.14
C VAL A 72 6.08 -2.60 1.33
N ILE A 73 7.27 -2.09 1.66
CA ILE A 73 7.66 -1.76 3.03
C ILE A 73 7.94 -0.26 3.13
N GLY A 74 7.49 0.35 4.22
CA GLY A 74 7.75 1.75 4.56
C GLY A 74 8.16 1.88 6.02
N GLY A 75 8.92 2.94 6.34
CA GLY A 75 9.34 3.22 7.72
C GLY A 75 10.58 2.47 8.20
N THR A 76 11.38 1.91 7.29
CA THR A 76 12.66 1.25 7.62
C THR A 76 13.64 2.22 8.30
N HIS A 77 13.73 3.46 7.80
CA HIS A 77 14.45 4.54 8.48
C HIS A 77 13.44 5.52 9.07
N GLY A 78 13.49 5.71 10.39
CA GLY A 78 12.50 6.53 11.11
C GLY A 78 12.45 8.02 10.69
N HIS A 79 13.51 8.52 10.07
CA HIS A 79 13.58 9.89 9.56
C HIS A 79 13.06 10.04 8.11
N GLU A 80 12.61 8.95 7.48
CA GLU A 80 12.09 8.93 6.10
C GLU A 80 10.56 8.73 6.09
N PRO A 81 9.77 9.75 6.49
CA PRO A 81 8.31 9.63 6.62
C PRO A 81 7.62 9.36 5.28
N THR A 82 8.27 9.69 4.16
CA THR A 82 7.73 9.49 2.80
C THR A 82 7.46 8.02 2.49
N GLY A 83 8.30 7.09 2.97
CA GLY A 83 8.08 5.65 2.76
C GLY A 83 6.79 5.17 3.41
N VAL A 84 6.56 5.58 4.66
CA VAL A 84 5.30 5.28 5.39
C VAL A 84 4.11 5.92 4.68
N ALA A 85 4.22 7.18 4.28
CA ALA A 85 3.15 7.88 3.60
C ALA A 85 2.74 7.19 2.28
N SER A 86 3.71 6.72 1.48
CA SER A 86 3.45 6.01 0.23
C SER A 86 2.72 4.68 0.45
N VAL A 87 3.13 3.89 1.46
CA VAL A 87 2.43 2.65 1.82
C VAL A 87 1.01 2.94 2.27
N MET A 88 0.80 3.96 3.11
CA MET A 88 -0.55 4.33 3.55
C MET A 88 -1.44 4.83 2.41
N LYS A 89 -0.89 5.57 1.44
CA LYS A 89 -1.62 5.96 0.22
C LYS A 89 -2.04 4.74 -0.60
N LEU A 90 -1.17 3.75 -0.75
CA LEU A 90 -1.51 2.49 -1.44
C LEU A 90 -2.60 1.72 -0.70
N ILE A 91 -2.48 1.55 0.62
CA ILE A 91 -3.52 0.93 1.45
C ILE A 91 -4.84 1.68 1.27
N HIS A 92 -4.84 3.01 1.33
CA HIS A 92 -6.05 3.80 1.14
C HIS A 92 -6.67 3.60 -0.25
N LEU A 93 -5.85 3.56 -1.29
CA LEU A 93 -6.29 3.26 -2.66
C LEU A 93 -6.98 1.89 -2.72
N LEU A 94 -6.38 0.86 -2.14
CA LEU A 94 -6.94 -0.50 -2.12
C LEU A 94 -8.21 -0.61 -1.27
N GLU A 95 -8.32 0.16 -0.19
CA GLU A 95 -9.54 0.22 0.64
C GLU A 95 -10.70 0.90 -0.11
N THR A 96 -10.42 1.95 -0.88
CA THR A 96 -11.45 2.81 -1.48
C THR A 96 -11.78 2.52 -2.95
N GLY A 97 -10.89 1.85 -3.68
CA GLY A 97 -11.09 1.38 -5.06
C GLY A 97 -11.84 0.07 -5.14
#